data_AF-A0A522IAH4-F1
#
_entry.id   AF-A0A522IAH4-F1
#
_cell.length_a   1.000
_cell.length_b   1.000
_cell.length_c   1.000
_cell.angle_alpha   90.00
_cell.angle_beta   90.00
_cell.angle_gamma   90.00
#
_symmetry.space_group_name_H-M   'P 1'
#
loop_
_entity.id
_entity.type
_entity.pdbx_description
1 polymer ?
#
loop_
_entity_poly.entity_id
_entity_poly.type
_entity_poly.pdbx_seq_one_letter_code
_entity_poly.pdbx_strand_id
1 'polypeptide(L)'
;MCSELRHDQTVLCAQLLKWRIRKTYPVEQIMTPWDRLRTIPDFEQYLEPGITVRTLSDTAMAMTDSQAAQKLQDMRRNLFASFRRKRA
;
A
#
# COMPACT_ATOMS: atom_id res chain seq x y z
N MET A 1 24.82 -2.30 40.03
CA MET A 1 24.54 -1.22 39.05
C MET A 1 23.92 -1.85 37.82
N CYS A 2 22.62 -1.58 37.63
CA CYS A 2 21.78 -1.70 36.43
C CYS A 2 22.26 -2.61 35.27
N SER A 3 21.78 -3.85 35.22
CA SER A 3 21.93 -4.72 34.03
C SER A 3 20.66 -5.49 33.63
N GLU A 4 19.46 -5.02 33.99
CA GLU A 4 18.21 -5.75 33.73
C GLU A 4 17.06 -4.85 33.22
N LEU A 5 17.36 -3.93 32.29
CA LEU A 5 16.31 -3.14 31.60
C LEU A 5 16.36 -3.35 30.08
N ARG A 6 16.38 -4.61 29.64
CA ARG A 6 16.21 -4.95 28.21
C ARG A 6 15.37 -6.21 27.95
N HIS A 7 14.66 -6.73 28.95
CA HIS A 7 13.88 -7.96 28.81
C HIS A 7 12.37 -7.77 28.55
N ASP A 8 11.83 -6.55 28.47
CA ASP A 8 10.37 -6.37 28.41
C ASP A 8 9.80 -5.54 27.25
N GLN A 9 10.59 -5.13 26.25
CA GLN A 9 10.01 -4.46 25.07
C GLN A 9 9.26 -5.45 24.15
N THR A 10 9.72 -6.69 24.07
CA THR A 10 9.12 -7.73 23.20
C THR A 10 7.81 -8.27 23.77
N VAL A 11 7.72 -8.40 25.11
CA VAL A 11 6.54 -8.93 25.80
C VAL A 11 5.41 -7.90 25.83
N LEU A 12 5.72 -6.62 26.05
CA LEU A 12 4.75 -5.52 25.93
C LEU A 12 4.22 -5.37 24.50
N CYS A 13 5.08 -5.55 23.50
CA CYS A 13 4.69 -5.54 22.09
C CYS A 13 3.76 -6.71 21.74
N ALA A 14 4.01 -7.90 22.28
CA ALA A 14 3.14 -9.07 22.14
C ALA A 14 1.75 -8.86 22.79
N GLN A 15 1.71 -8.21 23.96
CA GLN A 15 0.47 -7.85 24.66
C GLN A 15 -0.43 -6.89 23.85
N LEU A 16 0.17 -5.93 23.12
CA LEU A 16 -0.54 -4.99 22.24
C LEU A 16 -1.03 -5.63 20.94
N LEU A 17 -0.32 -6.63 20.42
CA LEU A 17 -0.72 -7.38 19.22
C LEU A 17 -1.95 -8.26 19.42
N LYS A 18 -2.20 -8.73 20.65
CA LYS A 18 -3.38 -9.53 21.04
C LYS A 18 -4.71 -8.82 20.75
N TRP A 19 -4.74 -7.49 20.84
CA TRP A 19 -5.93 -6.67 20.60
C TRP A 19 -5.96 -6.03 19.21
N ARG A 20 -4.97 -6.33 18.35
CA ARG A 20 -4.90 -5.79 17.00
C ARG A 20 -5.76 -6.63 16.08
N ILE A 21 -6.92 -6.08 15.69
CA ILE A 21 -7.78 -6.69 14.66
C ILE A 21 -6.96 -6.87 13.39
N ARG A 22 -6.72 -8.11 12.98
CA ARG A 22 -6.10 -8.43 11.69
C ARG A 22 -7.20 -8.59 10.66
N LYS A 23 -7.20 -7.73 9.64
CA LYS A 23 -8.03 -7.91 8.46
C LYS A 23 -7.25 -8.78 7.48
N THR A 24 -7.81 -9.94 7.14
CA THR A 24 -7.30 -10.80 6.08
C THR A 24 -8.26 -10.62 4.91
N TYR A 25 -7.72 -10.19 3.77
CA TYR A 25 -8.48 -10.10 2.53
C TYR A 25 -8.35 -11.45 1.81
N PRO A 26 -9.48 -12.10 1.45
CA PRO A 26 -9.47 -13.26 0.57
C PRO A 26 -8.77 -12.93 -0.74
N VAL A 27 -8.01 -13.88 -1.30
CA VAL A 27 -7.23 -13.68 -2.53
C VAL A 27 -8.13 -13.25 -3.69
N GLU A 28 -9.36 -13.75 -3.72
CA GLU A 28 -10.38 -13.45 -4.72
C GLU A 28 -10.84 -11.98 -4.67
N GLN A 29 -10.68 -11.31 -3.53
CA GLN A 29 -11.02 -9.90 -3.35
C GLN A 29 -9.85 -8.97 -3.67
N ILE A 30 -8.64 -9.52 -3.83
CA ILE A 30 -7.45 -8.77 -4.20
C ILE A 30 -7.48 -8.58 -5.72
N MET A 31 -7.99 -7.43 -6.14
CA MET A 31 -8.06 -7.05 -7.55
C MET A 31 -7.44 -5.67 -7.72
N THR A 32 -6.67 -5.49 -8.79
CA THR A 32 -6.27 -4.14 -9.18
C THR A 32 -7.50 -3.37 -9.64
N PRO A 33 -7.49 -2.02 -9.57
CA PRO A 33 -8.58 -1.22 -10.12
C PRO A 33 -8.89 -1.55 -11.59
N TRP A 34 -7.85 -1.87 -12.37
CA TRP A 34 -7.99 -2.32 -13.76
C TRP A 34 -8.71 -3.66 -13.87
N ASP A 35 -8.33 -4.66 -13.06
CA ASP A 35 -9.00 -5.96 -13.06
C ASP A 35 -10.47 -5.83 -12.67
N ARG A 36 -10.77 -4.98 -11.69
CA ARG A 36 -12.16 -4.72 -11.29
C ARG A 36 -12.95 -4.05 -12.41
N LEU A 37 -12.37 -3.08 -13.10
CA LEU A 37 -13.02 -2.41 -14.23
C LEU A 37 -13.42 -3.41 -15.33
N ARG A 38 -12.54 -4.38 -15.64
CA ARG A 38 -12.79 -5.42 -16.63
C ARG A 38 -13.92 -6.39 -16.28
N THR A 39 -14.36 -6.44 -15.01
CA THR A 39 -15.50 -7.27 -14.61
C THR A 39 -16.85 -6.65 -14.96
N ILE A 40 -16.89 -5.35 -15.25
CA ILE A 40 -18.12 -4.63 -15.56
C ILE A 40 -18.42 -4.81 -17.05
N PRO A 41 -19.62 -5.29 -17.45
CA PRO A 41 -19.98 -5.39 -18.85
C PRO A 41 -20.08 -3.99 -19.48
N ASP A 42 -19.65 -3.89 -20.74
CA ASP A 42 -19.73 -2.66 -21.54
C ASP A 42 -19.09 -1.42 -20.88
N PHE A 43 -18.10 -1.60 -19.99
CA PHE A 43 -17.46 -0.49 -19.27
C PHE A 43 -16.86 0.57 -20.19
N GLU A 44 -16.49 0.18 -21.42
CA GLU A 44 -15.89 1.04 -22.43
C GLU A 44 -16.81 2.21 -22.81
N GLN A 45 -18.14 2.04 -22.76
CA GLN A 45 -19.11 3.08 -23.09
C GLN A 45 -19.17 4.21 -22.06
N TYR A 46 -18.67 3.95 -20.85
CA TYR A 46 -18.65 4.91 -19.74
C TYR A 46 -17.30 5.62 -19.60
N LEU A 47 -16.36 5.37 -20.51
CA LEU A 47 -15.08 6.07 -20.51
C LEU A 47 -15.24 7.51 -21.00
N GLU A 48 -14.45 8.40 -20.42
CA GLU A 48 -14.40 9.78 -20.89
C GLU A 48 -13.89 9.85 -22.34
N PRO A 49 -14.39 10.80 -23.15
CA PRO A 49 -13.92 10.98 -24.51
C PRO A 49 -12.41 11.25 -24.55
N GLY A 50 -11.68 10.45 -25.32
CA GLY A 50 -10.21 10.52 -25.44
C GLY A 50 -9.45 9.54 -24.55
N ILE A 51 -10.11 8.86 -23.61
CA ILE A 51 -9.53 7.74 -22.87
C ILE A 51 -9.84 6.45 -23.63
N THR A 52 -8.80 5.66 -23.91
CA THR A 52 -8.96 4.36 -24.56
C THR A 52 -8.67 3.22 -23.59
N VAL A 53 -9.31 2.08 -23.83
CA VAL A 53 -9.07 0.84 -23.08
C VAL A 53 -7.58 0.46 -23.11
N ARG A 54 -6.91 0.66 -24.26
CA ARG A 54 -5.48 0.41 -24.42
C ARG A 54 -4.62 1.30 -23.52
N THR A 55 -4.92 2.60 -23.47
CA THR A 55 -4.17 3.51 -22.58
C THR A 55 -4.32 3.12 -21.11
N LEU A 56 -5.49 2.63 -20.71
CA LEU A 56 -5.74 2.14 -19.35
C LEU A 56 -4.99 0.82 -19.07
N SER A 57 -5.00 -0.13 -20.00
CA SER A 57 -4.26 -1.39 -19.86
C SER A 57 -2.76 -1.17 -19.76
N ASP A 58 -2.21 -0.30 -20.63
CA ASP A 58 -0.78 0.01 -20.66
C ASP A 58 -0.34 0.65 -19.35
N THR A 59 -1.16 1.58 -18.82
CA THR A 59 -0.93 2.23 -17.53
C THR A 59 -0.98 1.22 -16.38
N ALA A 60 -1.94 0.29 -16.40
CA ALA A 60 -2.08 -0.74 -15.37
C ALA A 60 -0.90 -1.73 -15.38
N MET A 61 -0.37 -2.06 -16.57
CA MET A 61 0.77 -2.96 -16.73
C MET A 61 2.12 -2.30 -16.46
N ALA A 62 2.20 -0.97 -16.48
CA ALA A 62 3.44 -0.23 -16.30
C ALA A 62 4.08 -0.44 -14.91
N MET A 63 3.29 -0.76 -13.88
CA MET A 63 3.80 -0.93 -12.53
C MET A 63 2.95 -1.94 -11.75
N THR A 64 3.61 -2.93 -11.15
CA THR A 64 2.93 -3.88 -10.25
C THR A 64 2.49 -3.19 -8.96
N ASP A 65 1.46 -3.71 -8.32
CA ASP A 65 0.96 -3.29 -7.01
C ASP A 65 2.06 -3.23 -5.93
N SER A 66 2.93 -4.24 -5.91
CA SER A 66 4.06 -4.35 -5.00
C SER A 66 5.11 -3.26 -5.25
N GLN A 67 5.42 -2.99 -6.52
CA GLN A 67 6.33 -1.89 -6.90
C GLN A 67 5.73 -0.52 -6.57
N ALA A 68 4.42 -0.34 -6.77
CA ALA A 68 3.71 0.88 -6.41
C ALA A 68 3.78 1.14 -4.90
N ALA A 69 3.51 0.10 -4.10
CA ALA A 69 3.60 0.16 -2.64
C ALA A 69 5.02 0.51 -2.18
N GLN A 70 6.04 -0.12 -2.76
CA GLN A 70 7.43 0.17 -2.44
C GLN A 70 7.78 1.63 -2.76
N LYS A 71 7.45 2.09 -3.98
CA LYS A 71 7.68 3.47 -4.41
C LYS A 71 7.03 4.49 -3.49
N LEU A 72 5.78 4.25 -3.06
CA LEU A 72 5.09 5.10 -2.10
C LEU A 72 5.83 5.16 -0.76
N GLN A 73 6.26 4.01 -0.24
CA GLN A 73 7.02 3.95 1.02
C GLN A 73 8.33 4.72 0.92
N ASP A 74 9.04 4.60 -0.21
CA ASP A 74 10.31 5.28 -0.46
C ASP A 74 10.11 6.81 -0.48
N MET A 75 9.11 7.28 -1.24
CA MET A 75 8.74 8.69 -1.29
C MET A 75 8.35 9.23 0.08
N ARG A 76 7.59 8.45 0.85
CA ARG A 76 7.21 8.79 2.23
C ARG A 76 8.45 8.94 3.11
N ARG A 77 9.40 8.00 3.07
CA ARG A 77 10.64 8.08 3.85
C ARG A 77 11.45 9.34 3.50
N ASN A 78 11.58 9.63 2.20
CA ASN A 78 12.30 10.81 1.71
C ASN A 78 11.64 12.12 2.19
N LEU A 79 10.32 12.21 2.09
CA LEU A 79 9.53 13.34 2.57
C LEU A 79 9.79 13.58 4.07
N PHE A 80 9.67 12.54 4.91
CA PHE A 80 9.88 12.70 6.35
C PHE A 80 11.34 12.97 6.74
N ALA A 81 12.31 12.44 6.00
CA ALA A 81 13.72 12.79 6.19
C ALA A 81 14.00 14.27 5.91
N SER A 82 13.29 14.87 4.94
CA SER A 82 13.41 16.29 4.62
C SER A 82 12.93 17.21 5.74
N PHE A 83 11.86 16.84 6.46
CA PHE A 83 11.36 17.61 7.61
C PHE A 83 12.32 17.59 8.80
N ARG A 84 13.09 16.50 8.99
CA ARG A 84 14.07 16.40 10.08
C ARG A 84 15.30 17.30 9.85
N ARG A 85 15.70 17.49 8.59
CA ARG A 85 16.84 18.35 8.23
C ARG A 85 16.60 19.85 8.44
N LYS A 86 15.35 20.31 8.44
CA LYS A 86 15.00 21.73 8.62
C LYS A 86 14.86 22.18 10.09
N ARG A 87 15.08 21.29 11.06
CA ARG A 87 15.01 21.60 12.51
C ARG A 87 16.38 21.55 13.21
N ALA A 88 17.47 21.66 12.44
CA ALA A 88 18.84 21.81 12.93
C ALA A 88 19.29 23.25 12.71
#